data_AF-A0A2M7ADC5-F1
#
_entry.id   AF-A0A2M7ADC5-F1
#
_cell.length_a   1.000
_cell.length_b   1.000
_cell.length_c   1.000
_cell.angle_alpha   90.00
_cell.angle_beta   90.00
_cell.angle_gamma   90.00
#
_symmetry.space_group_name_H-M   'P 1'
#
loop_
_entity.id
_entity.type
_entity.pdbx_description
1 polymer ?
#
loop_
_entity_poly.entity_id
_entity_poly.type
_entity_poly.pdbx_seq_one_letter_code
_entity_poly.pdbx_strand_id
1 'polypeptide(L)' 'MPMRQVKKAPQTMPRALAKSPTGIQGLDEVTEGGLPTGRPTLVCGSAGCGK' A
#
# COMPACT_ATOMS: atom_id res chain seq x y z
N MET A 1 -24.04 12.50 38.39
CA MET A 1 -24.01 11.57 37.23
C MET A 1 -22.63 11.64 36.61
N PRO A 2 -21.70 10.70 36.85
CA PRO A 2 -20.38 10.77 36.21
C PRO A 2 -20.47 10.36 34.74
N MET A 3 -19.94 11.23 33.85
CA MET A 3 -19.88 11.03 32.41
C MET A 3 -18.90 9.89 32.08
N ARG A 4 -19.35 8.92 31.27
CA ARG A 4 -18.51 7.80 30.78
C ARG A 4 -17.38 8.34 29.91
N GLN A 5 -16.14 8.12 30.35
CA GLN A 5 -14.94 8.39 29.55
C GLN A 5 -14.84 7.34 28.43
N VAL A 6 -14.95 7.77 27.18
CA VAL A 6 -14.76 6.91 26.00
C VAL A 6 -13.26 6.65 25.86
N LYS A 7 -12.81 5.41 26.11
CA LYS A 7 -11.43 4.98 25.92
C LYS A 7 -11.12 4.97 24.42
N LYS A 8 -10.25 5.86 23.96
CA LYS A 8 -9.80 5.90 22.55
C LYS A 8 -8.93 4.66 22.30
N ALA A 9 -9.31 3.82 21.34
CA ALA A 9 -8.52 2.65 20.95
C ALA A 9 -7.11 3.11 20.52
N PRO A 10 -6.05 2.34 20.85
CA PRO A 10 -4.69 2.67 20.43
C PRO A 10 -4.67 2.79 18.90
N GLN A 11 -4.39 4.00 18.42
CA GLN A 11 -4.26 4.28 16.99
C GLN A 11 -2.99 3.57 16.51
N THR A 12 -3.13 2.38 15.93
CA THR A 12 -2.00 1.69 15.31
C THR A 12 -1.56 2.52 14.11
N MET A 13 -0.33 3.05 14.17
CA MET A 13 0.30 3.63 12.99
C MET A 13 0.26 2.60 11.85
N PRO A 14 -0.14 2.97 10.63
CA PRO A 14 -0.19 2.02 9.53
C PRO A 14 1.20 1.44 9.32
N ARG A 15 1.33 0.13 9.56
CA ARG A 15 2.57 -0.60 9.31
C ARG A 15 2.83 -0.54 7.80
N ALA A 16 4.06 -0.18 7.42
CA ALA A 16 4.47 -0.18 6.02
C ALA A 16 4.13 -1.54 5.38
N LEU A 17 3.56 -1.50 4.16
CA LEU A 17 3.19 -2.70 3.43
C LEU A 17 4.46 -3.40 2.93
N ALA A 18 4.56 -4.71 3.14
CA ALA A 18 5.58 -5.52 2.50
C ALA A 18 5.48 -5.38 0.97
N LYS A 19 6.63 -5.26 0.30
CA LYS A 19 6.74 -5.10 -1.15
C LYS A 19 7.39 -6.32 -1.79
N SER A 20 7.02 -6.59 -3.03
CA SER A 20 7.60 -7.60 -3.90
C SER A 20 8.19 -6.89 -5.13
N PRO A 21 9.50 -7.02 -5.39
CA PRO A 21 10.14 -6.34 -6.52
C PRO A 21 9.54 -6.81 -7.84
N THR A 22 9.34 -5.89 -8.78
CA THR A 22 8.83 -6.21 -10.12
C THR A 22 9.95 -6.55 -11.10
N GLY A 23 11.17 -6.08 -10.83
CA GLY A 23 12.33 -6.19 -11.73
C GLY A 23 12.28 -5.21 -12.91
N ILE A 24 11.28 -4.33 -12.97
CA ILE A 24 11.14 -3.32 -14.01
C ILE A 24 11.94 -2.09 -13.58
N GLN A 25 12.94 -1.73 -14.38
CA GLN A 25 13.76 -0.53 -14.18
C GLN A 25 12.86 0.71 -14.08
N GLY A 26 13.12 1.59 -13.11
CA GLY A 26 12.31 2.77 -12.84
C GLY A 26 11.02 2.48 -12.04
N LEU A 27 10.31 1.37 -12.30
CA LEU A 27 9.07 1.07 -11.57
C LEU A 27 9.35 0.72 -10.11
N ASP A 28 10.36 -0.10 -9.84
CA ASP A 28 10.72 -0.48 -8.47
C ASP A 28 11.25 0.71 -7.68
N GLU A 29 11.90 1.66 -8.34
CA GLU A 29 12.37 2.91 -7.72
C GLU A 29 11.19 3.81 -7.34
N VAL A 30 10.22 3.99 -8.25
CA VAL A 30 9.02 4.80 -8.02
C VAL A 30 8.11 4.18 -6.95
N THR A 31 8.06 2.85 -6.87
CA THR A 31 7.22 2.12 -5.91
C THR A 31 7.95 1.78 -4.61
N GLU A 32 9.21 2.17 -4.47
CA GLU A 32 10.07 1.91 -3.31
C GLU A 32 10.18 0.42 -2.97
N GLY A 33 10.56 -0.40 -3.96
CA GLY A 33 10.77 -1.84 -3.81
C GLY A 33 9.65 -2.73 -4.39
N GLY A 34 8.79 -2.17 -5.23
CA GLY A 34 7.81 -2.91 -6.01
C GLY A 34 6.38 -2.88 -5.47
N LEU A 35 5.58 -3.88 -5.88
CA LEU A 35 4.14 -3.94 -5.61
C LEU A 35 3.84 -4.56 -4.24
N PRO A 36 2.68 -4.25 -3.62
CA PRO A 36 2.30 -4.84 -2.34
C PRO A 36 2.26 -6.37 -2.38
N THR A 37 3.04 -7.02 -1.52
CA THR A 37 3.10 -8.49 -1.44
C THR A 37 1.75 -9.08 -1.06
N GLY A 38 1.33 -10.13 -1.77
CA GLY A 38 0.11 -10.89 -1.46
C GLY A 38 -1.19 -10.11 -1.65
N ARG A 39 -1.16 -8.97 -2.34
CA ARG A 39 -2.35 -8.18 -2.66
C ARG A 39 -2.42 -7.89 -4.16
N PRO A 40 -3.62 -7.89 -4.76
CA PRO A 40 -3.79 -7.52 -6.15
C PRO A 40 -3.44 -6.04 -6.35
N THR A 41 -2.82 -5.74 -7.51
CA THR A 41 -2.53 -4.37 -7.96
C THR A 41 -3.21 -4.16 -9.31
N LEU A 42 -3.94 -3.05 -9.46
CA LEU A 42 -4.58 -2.68 -10.73
C LEU A 42 -3.58 -1.91 -11.61
N VAL A 43 -3.40 -2.37 -12.85
CA VAL A 43 -2.65 -1.66 -13.88
C VAL A 43 -3.65 -1.16 -14.93
N CYS A 44 -3.65 0.14 -15.21
CA CYS A 44 -4.59 0.78 -16.14
C CYS A 44 -3.84 1.67 -17.14
N GLY A 45 -4.39 1.77 -18.35
CA GLY A 45 -3.80 2.51 -19.47
C GLY A 45 -4.50 2.22 -20.79
N SER A 46 -4.30 3.11 -21.76
CA SER A 46 -4.90 3.06 -23.11
C SER A 46 -4.46 1.83 -23.93
N ALA A 47 -5.03 1.67 -25.13
CA ALA A 47 -4.60 0.62 -26.05
C ALA A 47 -3.11 0.80 -26.44
N GLY A 48 -2.35 -0.29 -26.47
CA GLY A 48 -0.93 -0.30 -26.87
C GLY A 48 0.08 0.16 -25.82
N CYS A 49 -0.31 0.41 -24.56
CA CYS A 49 0.60 0.95 -23.53
C CYS A 49 1.41 -0.09 -22.73
N GLY A 50 1.23 -1.38 -22.98
CA GLY A 50 1.99 -2.43 -22.27
C GLY A 50 1.62 -2.58 -20.79
N LYS A 51 0.33 -2.50 -20.45
CA LYS A 51 -0.17 -2.96 -19.15
C LYS A 51 0.21 -4.42 -18.88
#